data_AF-A0A954KAZ1-F1
#
_entry.id   AF-A0A954KAZ1-F1
#
_cell.length_a   1.000
_cell.length_b   1.000
_cell.length_c   1.000
_cell.angle_alpha   90.00
_cell.angle_beta   90.00
_cell.angle_gamma   90.00
#
_symmetry.space_group_name_H-M   'P 1'
#
loop_
_entity.id
_entity.type
_entity.pdbx_description
1 polymer ?
#
loop_
_entity_poly.entity_id
_entity_poly.type
_entity_poly.pdbx_seq_one_letter_code
_entity_poly.pdbx_strand_id
1 'polypeptide(L)'
;MRSVSDGTVQRSAPETPAGKANPDSDRLLAERSSLPLTMNRNGPQPNAFRPNFDAVSHRTKANIPATYRLRNLSKRKEIAQKFGGTEESERAVESSLKWLANHQERGGYWDADRFGAGKVKIDEQGIDRRNAGVQADAGLTALSILAFLGAGYTQEEGLYADNLNRAIQWMIKQQNSNGFLGGEATHYARMYSHAMATYALAEAYGLQNDPKSNP
;
A
#
# COMPACT_ATOMS: atom_id res chain seq x y z
N MET A 1 30.67 2.16 -41.62
CA MET A 1 29.38 2.87 -41.79
C MET A 1 28.31 2.06 -41.09
N ARG A 2 27.80 2.53 -39.94
CA ARG A 2 26.71 1.88 -39.20
C ARG A 2 25.39 2.44 -39.72
N SER A 3 24.52 1.56 -40.22
CA SER A 3 23.17 1.90 -40.67
C SER A 3 22.29 2.17 -39.46
N VAL A 4 21.63 3.33 -39.45
CA VAL A 4 20.68 3.76 -38.42
C VAL A 4 19.30 3.28 -38.87
N SER A 5 18.71 2.33 -38.14
CA SER A 5 17.31 1.94 -38.35
C SER A 5 16.42 2.86 -37.52
N ASP A 6 15.64 3.70 -38.19
CA ASP A 6 14.56 4.50 -37.58
C ASP A 6 13.52 3.57 -36.95
N GLY A 7 13.45 3.57 -35.62
CA GLY A 7 12.54 2.74 -34.84
C GLY A 7 11.15 3.37 -34.70
N THR A 8 10.34 3.34 -35.76
CA THR A 8 8.91 3.69 -35.66
C THR A 8 8.09 2.50 -35.17
N VAL A 9 7.61 2.57 -33.93
CA VAL A 9 6.64 1.61 -33.38
C VAL A 9 5.26 1.89 -33.99
N GLN A 10 4.80 1.04 -34.90
CA GLN A 10 3.39 1.06 -35.32
C GLN A 10 2.52 0.48 -34.21
N ARG A 11 1.59 1.28 -33.69
CA ARG A 11 0.54 0.83 -32.76
C ARG A 11 -0.68 0.43 -33.57
N SER A 12 -1.04 -0.85 -33.54
CA SER A 12 -2.31 -1.35 -34.07
C SER A 12 -3.38 -1.26 -32.98
N ALA A 13 -4.51 -0.61 -33.27
CA ALA A 13 -5.67 -0.63 -32.39
C ALA A 13 -6.39 -1.98 -32.49
N PRO A 14 -6.95 -2.53 -31.40
CA PRO A 14 -7.78 -3.73 -31.48
C PRO A 14 -9.07 -3.43 -32.27
N GLU A 15 -9.35 -4.23 -33.30
CA GLU A 15 -10.49 -4.04 -34.22
C GLU A 15 -11.84 -4.45 -33.63
N THR A 16 -11.90 -4.89 -32.38
CA THR A 16 -13.13 -5.39 -31.77
C THR A 16 -13.85 -4.28 -31.00
N PRO A 17 -15.04 -3.82 -31.45
CA PRO A 17 -15.80 -2.82 -30.70
C PRO A 17 -16.31 -3.42 -29.39
N ALA A 18 -16.24 -2.63 -28.32
CA ALA A 18 -16.74 -3.01 -27.00
C ALA A 18 -18.26 -3.22 -27.05
N GLY A 19 -18.73 -4.45 -26.82
CA GLY A 19 -20.15 -4.75 -26.69
C GLY A 19 -20.66 -6.05 -27.30
N LYS A 20 -19.84 -6.84 -28.02
CA LYS A 20 -20.26 -8.20 -28.42
C LYS A 20 -19.95 -9.20 -27.30
N ALA A 21 -20.94 -10.01 -26.95
CA ALA A 21 -20.74 -11.19 -26.11
C ALA A 21 -19.70 -12.12 -26.78
N ASN A 22 -18.80 -12.66 -25.97
CA ASN A 22 -17.77 -13.59 -26.44
C ASN A 22 -18.46 -14.83 -27.04
N PRO A 23 -18.20 -15.22 -28.31
CA PRO A 23 -18.97 -16.26 -28.99
C PRO A 23 -18.76 -17.69 -28.44
N ASP A 24 -17.92 -17.87 -27.42
CA ASP A 24 -17.54 -19.17 -26.85
C ASP A 24 -17.58 -19.16 -25.30
N SER A 25 -18.72 -18.78 -24.71
CA SER A 25 -18.89 -18.87 -23.25
C SER A 25 -18.85 -20.31 -22.73
N ASP A 26 -19.29 -21.29 -23.53
CA ASP A 26 -19.29 -22.71 -23.15
C ASP A 26 -17.89 -23.35 -23.17
N ARG A 27 -16.94 -22.77 -23.93
CA ARG A 27 -15.57 -23.29 -24.03
C ARG A 27 -14.60 -22.71 -23.00
N LEU A 28 -15.07 -21.79 -22.16
CA LEU A 28 -14.31 -21.15 -21.07
C LEU A 28 -14.71 -21.65 -19.67
N LEU A 29 -15.32 -22.84 -19.56
CA LEU A 29 -15.19 -23.60 -18.33
C LEU A 29 -13.73 -24.01 -18.21
N ALA A 30 -13.03 -23.45 -17.23
CA ALA A 30 -11.64 -23.76 -16.98
C ALA A 30 -11.45 -25.28 -16.89
N GLU A 31 -10.68 -25.84 -17.82
CA GLU A 31 -10.14 -27.23 -17.82
C GLU A 31 -9.25 -27.54 -16.60
N ARG A 32 -9.26 -26.68 -15.57
CA ARG A 32 -8.50 -26.84 -14.34
C ARG A 32 -9.07 -27.92 -13.42
N SER A 33 -10.32 -28.33 -13.63
CA SER A 33 -11.00 -29.31 -12.77
C SER A 33 -10.64 -30.77 -13.07
N SER A 34 -9.99 -31.05 -14.21
CA SER A 34 -9.63 -32.42 -14.65
C SER A 34 -8.15 -32.77 -14.46
N LEU A 35 -7.32 -31.82 -14.02
CA LEU A 35 -5.92 -32.09 -13.72
C LEU A 35 -5.80 -32.60 -12.27
N PRO A 36 -5.18 -33.77 -12.04
CA PRO A 36 -4.94 -34.24 -10.68
C PRO A 36 -4.11 -33.21 -9.91
N LEU A 37 -4.64 -32.74 -8.76
CA LEU A 37 -3.97 -31.79 -7.85
C LEU A 37 -2.70 -32.36 -7.19
N THR A 38 -2.37 -33.62 -7.45
CA THR A 38 -1.12 -34.25 -7.05
C THR A 38 -0.11 -34.14 -8.19
N MET A 39 0.65 -33.05 -8.22
CA MET A 39 1.91 -33.08 -8.95
C MET A 39 2.88 -33.99 -8.20
N ASN A 40 3.34 -35.07 -8.85
CA ASN A 40 4.43 -35.90 -8.36
C ASN A 40 5.70 -35.04 -8.28
N ARG A 41 6.07 -34.60 -7.07
CA ARG A 41 7.23 -33.71 -6.83
C ARG A 41 8.54 -34.49 -6.84
N ASN A 42 8.90 -35.05 -7.99
CA ASN A 42 10.27 -35.48 -8.28
C ASN A 42 10.98 -34.46 -9.19
N GLY A 43 10.69 -33.18 -8.99
CA GLY A 43 11.44 -32.06 -9.58
C GLY A 43 12.51 -31.55 -8.62
N PRO A 44 13.50 -30.78 -9.11
CA PRO A 44 14.44 -30.08 -8.23
C PRO A 44 13.63 -29.28 -7.21
N GLN A 45 13.74 -29.65 -5.93
CA GLN A 45 13.18 -28.83 -4.86
C GLN A 45 13.89 -27.49 -4.97
N PRO A 46 13.18 -26.36 -5.11
CA PRO A 46 13.83 -25.08 -4.96
C PRO A 46 14.46 -25.11 -3.58
N ASN A 47 15.79 -25.02 -3.54
CA ASN A 47 16.50 -24.87 -2.29
C ASN A 47 16.12 -23.46 -1.83
N ALA A 48 14.97 -23.34 -1.16
CA ALA A 48 14.57 -22.15 -0.45
C ALA A 48 15.53 -22.05 0.72
N PHE A 49 16.77 -21.66 0.39
CA PHE A 49 17.71 -21.11 1.32
C PHE A 49 16.93 -19.96 1.95
N ARG A 50 16.44 -20.17 3.18
CA ARG A 50 15.92 -19.07 3.98
C ARG A 50 17.09 -18.08 3.98
N PRO A 51 17.00 -16.94 3.29
CA PRO A 51 18.07 -15.97 3.38
C PRO A 51 18.25 -15.73 4.88
N ASN A 52 19.49 -15.87 5.32
CA ASN A 52 19.82 -15.79 6.72
C ASN A 52 19.25 -14.47 7.26
N PHE A 53 18.17 -14.55 8.05
CA PHE A 53 17.61 -13.40 8.76
C PHE A 53 18.36 -13.17 10.07
N ASP A 54 19.58 -13.71 10.22
CA ASP A 54 20.53 -13.16 11.17
C ASP A 54 20.49 -11.66 10.99
N ALA A 55 19.98 -10.97 12.02
CA ALA A 55 19.79 -9.54 12.01
C ALA A 55 21.09 -8.94 11.51
N VAL A 56 21.06 -8.27 10.35
CA VAL A 56 22.24 -7.70 9.71
C VAL A 56 22.93 -6.84 10.78
N SER A 57 24.01 -7.39 11.37
CA SER A 57 24.51 -6.91 12.65
C SER A 57 25.14 -5.53 12.54
N HIS A 58 25.45 -5.12 11.30
CA HIS A 58 26.05 -3.86 10.94
C HIS A 58 25.24 -3.24 9.79
N ARG A 59 24.09 -2.62 10.10
CA ARG A 59 23.52 -1.63 9.18
C ARG A 59 24.32 -0.34 9.31
N THR A 60 25.24 -0.12 8.37
CA THR A 60 25.72 1.21 7.99
C THR A 60 24.50 2.11 7.81
N LYS A 61 24.51 3.34 8.38
CA LYS A 61 23.42 4.34 8.35
C LYS A 61 22.38 4.07 7.24
N ALA A 62 21.12 3.88 7.62
CA ALA A 62 20.05 3.56 6.67
C ALA A 62 20.09 4.55 5.49
N ASN A 63 20.43 4.04 4.29
CA ASN A 63 20.49 4.88 3.11
C ASN A 63 19.06 5.02 2.58
N ILE A 64 18.44 6.16 2.85
CA ILE A 64 17.05 6.42 2.46
C ILE A 64 16.92 6.21 0.94
N PRO A 65 16.04 5.29 0.48
CA PRO A 65 15.84 5.02 -0.93
C PRO A 65 15.59 6.30 -1.73
N ALA A 66 16.06 6.35 -2.98
CA ALA A 66 15.93 7.54 -3.82
C ALA A 66 14.49 8.04 -3.95
N THR A 67 13.53 7.12 -3.97
CA THR A 67 12.09 7.37 -3.99
C THR A 67 11.58 8.14 -2.77
N TYR A 68 12.26 8.06 -1.63
CA TYR A 68 11.81 8.65 -0.36
C TYR A 68 12.60 9.90 0.04
N ARG A 69 13.66 10.27 -0.70
CA ARG A 69 14.52 11.42 -0.35
C ARG A 69 13.80 12.76 -0.29
N LEU A 70 12.69 12.90 -1.02
CA LEU A 70 11.87 14.12 -1.02
C LEU A 70 10.96 14.21 0.22
N ARG A 71 10.79 13.12 0.97
CA ARG A 71 10.01 13.07 2.21
C ARG A 71 10.89 13.54 3.37
N ASN A 72 11.20 14.84 3.37
CA ASN A 72 12.05 15.47 4.36
C ASN A 72 11.33 16.68 4.96
N LEU A 73 11.04 16.63 6.26
CA LEU A 73 10.28 17.67 6.94
C LEU A 73 10.95 19.05 6.85
N SER A 74 12.28 19.10 7.06
CA SER A 74 13.02 20.37 7.07
C SER A 74 13.07 21.06 5.70
N LYS A 75 13.05 20.28 4.61
CA LYS A 75 13.12 20.79 3.23
C LYS A 75 11.76 20.83 2.54
N ARG A 76 10.69 20.43 3.23
CA ARG A 76 9.36 20.26 2.63
C ARG A 76 8.88 21.50 1.88
N LYS A 77 8.96 22.68 2.49
CA LYS A 77 8.49 23.93 1.87
C LYS A 77 9.24 24.26 0.58
N GLU A 78 10.57 24.09 0.59
CA GLU A 78 11.41 24.31 -0.59
C GLU A 78 11.08 23.32 -1.71
N ILE A 79 10.97 22.04 -1.37
CA ILE A 79 10.62 20.97 -2.31
C ILE A 79 9.23 21.21 -2.91
N ALA A 80 8.24 21.52 -2.07
CA ALA A 80 6.88 21.80 -2.51
C ALA A 80 6.87 22.94 -3.53
N GLN A 81 7.48 24.08 -3.22
CA GLN A 81 7.57 25.23 -4.14
C GLN A 81 8.26 24.86 -5.46
N LYS A 82 9.34 24.08 -5.41
CA LYS A 82 10.07 23.63 -6.61
C LYS A 82 9.21 22.78 -7.55
N PHE A 83 8.28 22.00 -7.01
CA PHE A 83 7.40 21.10 -7.78
C PHE A 83 5.97 21.64 -7.95
N GLY A 84 5.74 22.94 -7.69
CA GLY A 84 4.47 23.61 -7.98
C GLY A 84 3.48 23.70 -6.81
N GLY A 85 3.89 23.32 -5.59
CA GLY A 85 3.14 23.56 -4.37
C GLY A 85 3.14 25.04 -3.97
N THR A 86 1.99 25.52 -3.52
CA THR A 86 1.82 26.88 -2.99
C THR A 86 1.72 26.88 -1.46
N GLU A 87 1.83 28.06 -0.83
CA GLU A 87 1.65 28.16 0.62
C GLU A 87 0.24 27.74 1.05
N GLU A 88 -0.78 28.03 0.26
CA GLU A 88 -2.15 27.59 0.49
C GLU A 88 -2.26 26.07 0.46
N SER A 89 -1.61 25.42 -0.52
CA SER A 89 -1.60 23.96 -0.61
C SER A 89 -0.91 23.32 0.60
N GLU A 90 0.22 23.86 1.05
CA GLU A 90 0.93 23.36 2.22
C GLU A 90 0.14 23.55 3.52
N ARG A 91 -0.55 24.70 3.66
CA ARG A 91 -1.47 24.93 4.79
C ARG A 91 -2.64 23.94 4.77
N ALA A 92 -3.16 23.61 3.60
CA ALA A 92 -4.23 22.62 3.46
C ALA A 92 -3.74 21.21 3.88
N VAL A 93 -2.54 20.81 3.45
CA VAL A 93 -1.92 19.55 3.87
C VAL A 93 -1.75 19.53 5.39
N GLU A 94 -1.14 20.55 5.99
CA GLU A 94 -0.96 20.60 7.46
C GLU A 94 -2.29 20.57 8.22
N SER A 95 -3.31 21.27 7.73
CA SER A 95 -4.65 21.25 8.34
C SER A 95 -5.26 19.85 8.31
N SER A 96 -5.01 19.10 7.22
CA SER A 96 -5.49 17.74 7.04
C SER A 96 -4.75 16.75 7.94
N LEU A 97 -3.42 16.88 8.06
CA LEU A 97 -2.61 16.06 8.98
C LEU A 97 -2.98 16.30 10.44
N LYS A 98 -3.21 17.56 10.81
CA LYS A 98 -3.72 17.92 12.13
C LYS A 98 -5.08 17.29 12.41
N TRP A 99 -5.98 17.30 11.42
CA TRP A 99 -7.27 16.64 11.54
C TRP A 99 -7.09 15.13 11.77
N LEU A 100 -6.23 14.47 10.97
CA LEU A 100 -5.93 13.05 11.14
C LEU A 100 -5.41 12.73 12.54
N ALA A 101 -4.43 13.52 13.03
CA ALA A 101 -3.85 13.32 14.35
C ALA A 101 -4.88 13.46 15.48
N ASN A 102 -5.81 14.41 15.36
CA ASN A 102 -6.89 14.64 16.33
C ASN A 102 -7.99 13.58 16.29
N HIS A 103 -8.10 12.82 15.19
CA HIS A 103 -9.14 11.82 14.95
C HIS A 103 -8.61 10.39 14.98
N GLN A 104 -7.37 10.20 15.45
CA GLN A 104 -6.79 8.88 15.68
C GLN A 104 -7.38 8.28 16.97
N GLU A 105 -7.78 7.02 16.92
CA GLU A 105 -8.23 6.30 18.10
C GLU A 105 -7.11 6.14 19.13
N ARG A 106 -7.47 5.95 20.40
CA ARG A 106 -6.49 5.69 21.48
C ARG A 106 -5.60 4.48 21.17
N GLY A 107 -6.14 3.51 20.44
CA GLY A 107 -5.43 2.31 19.97
C GLY A 107 -4.42 2.55 18.85
N GLY A 108 -4.39 3.75 18.23
CA GLY A 108 -3.44 4.10 17.17
C GLY A 108 -3.97 3.99 15.74
N TYR A 109 -5.24 3.62 15.54
CA TYR A 109 -5.82 3.41 14.22
C TYR A 109 -6.92 4.42 13.90
N TRP A 110 -7.42 4.39 12.66
CA TRP A 110 -8.59 5.13 12.23
C TRP A 110 -9.71 4.15 11.89
N ASP A 111 -10.84 4.28 12.57
CA ASP A 111 -12.03 3.43 12.44
C ASP A 111 -12.82 3.81 11.18
N ALA A 112 -12.89 2.91 10.21
CA ALA A 112 -13.51 3.15 8.93
C ALA A 112 -15.03 3.37 9.05
N ASP A 113 -15.75 2.59 9.86
CA ASP A 113 -17.20 2.72 10.00
C ASP A 113 -17.57 4.03 10.69
N ARG A 114 -16.80 4.43 11.72
CA ARG A 114 -16.97 5.72 12.41
C ARG A 114 -16.89 6.91 11.45
N PHE A 115 -16.07 6.82 10.41
CA PHE A 115 -15.95 7.85 9.37
C PHE A 115 -16.82 7.62 8.13
N GLY A 116 -17.81 6.72 8.24
CA GLY A 116 -18.84 6.55 7.21
C GLY A 116 -18.45 5.61 6.06
N ALA A 117 -17.46 4.74 6.24
CA ALA A 117 -17.15 3.72 5.25
C ALA A 117 -18.26 2.65 5.15
N GLY A 118 -18.31 1.95 4.01
CA GLY A 118 -19.16 0.76 3.86
C GLY A 118 -20.66 1.01 3.79
N LYS A 119 -21.14 2.22 3.46
CA LYS A 119 -22.59 2.51 3.37
C LYS A 119 -23.26 1.95 2.11
N VAL A 120 -22.49 1.56 1.11
CA VAL A 120 -23.01 1.02 -0.16
C VAL A 120 -23.22 -0.48 -0.01
N LYS A 121 -24.49 -0.91 0.08
CA LYS A 121 -24.87 -2.32 0.00
C LYS A 121 -25.00 -2.76 -1.45
N ILE A 122 -25.81 -2.07 -2.24
CA ILE A 122 -25.95 -2.27 -3.68
C ILE A 122 -25.47 -1.00 -4.38
N ASP A 123 -24.61 -1.13 -5.40
CA ASP A 123 -24.15 0.03 -6.18
C ASP A 123 -25.12 0.43 -7.31
N GLU A 124 -24.76 1.49 -8.04
CA GLU A 124 -25.52 2.02 -9.17
C GLU A 124 -25.68 1.01 -10.33
N GLN A 125 -24.84 -0.02 -10.37
CA GLN A 125 -24.87 -1.10 -11.37
C GLN A 125 -25.64 -2.33 -10.87
N GLY A 126 -26.27 -2.27 -9.70
CA GLY A 126 -27.01 -3.37 -9.10
C GLY A 126 -26.14 -4.46 -8.46
N ILE A 127 -24.84 -4.20 -8.28
CA ILE A 127 -23.90 -5.18 -7.70
C ILE A 127 -23.94 -5.06 -6.18
N ASP A 128 -24.09 -6.21 -5.51
CA ASP A 128 -23.99 -6.30 -4.05
C ASP A 128 -22.53 -6.11 -3.59
N ARG A 129 -22.26 -4.92 -3.07
CA ARG A 129 -20.98 -4.51 -2.47
C ARG A 129 -20.83 -4.98 -1.03
N ARG A 130 -21.88 -5.53 -0.40
CA ARG A 130 -21.84 -6.10 0.95
C ARG A 130 -21.23 -5.16 2.00
N ASN A 131 -21.53 -3.87 1.90
CA ASN A 131 -20.98 -2.84 2.79
C ASN A 131 -19.44 -2.81 2.79
N ALA A 132 -18.81 -3.15 1.65
CA ALA A 132 -17.36 -3.18 1.53
C ALA A 132 -16.74 -1.85 1.99
N GLY A 133 -15.75 -1.96 2.88
CA GLY A 133 -15.10 -0.81 3.51
C GLY A 133 -15.46 -0.61 4.97
N VAL A 134 -16.55 -1.17 5.48
CA VAL A 134 -16.98 -0.99 6.88
C VAL A 134 -15.91 -1.45 7.90
N GLN A 135 -15.13 -2.48 7.57
CA GLN A 135 -14.03 -3.01 8.39
C GLN A 135 -12.64 -2.74 7.77
N ALA A 136 -12.50 -1.67 6.97
CA ALA A 136 -11.25 -1.36 6.27
C ALA A 136 -10.26 -0.53 7.12
N ASP A 137 -10.27 -0.69 8.44
CA ASP A 137 -9.43 0.07 9.39
C ASP A 137 -7.94 -0.04 9.06
N ALA A 138 -7.48 -1.24 8.65
CA ALA A 138 -6.10 -1.45 8.22
C ALA A 138 -5.76 -0.62 6.97
N GLY A 139 -6.66 -0.57 5.99
CA GLY A 139 -6.49 0.24 4.80
C GLY A 139 -6.48 1.74 5.12
N LEU A 140 -7.43 2.20 5.93
CA LEU A 140 -7.53 3.61 6.32
C LEU A 140 -6.32 4.06 7.13
N THR A 141 -5.92 3.27 8.13
CA THR A 141 -4.73 3.55 8.95
C THR A 141 -3.46 3.57 8.12
N ALA A 142 -3.33 2.67 7.15
CA ALA A 142 -2.18 2.67 6.24
C ALA A 142 -2.11 3.94 5.39
N LEU A 143 -3.23 4.40 4.85
CA LEU A 143 -3.31 5.66 4.10
C LEU A 143 -2.98 6.86 4.99
N SER A 144 -3.45 6.88 6.24
CA SER A 144 -3.11 7.92 7.20
C SER A 144 -1.60 7.95 7.50
N ILE A 145 -0.98 6.79 7.73
CA ILE A 145 0.49 6.68 7.90
C ILE A 145 1.20 7.26 6.67
N LEU A 146 0.82 6.83 5.47
CA LEU A 146 1.42 7.30 4.21
C LEU A 146 1.26 8.81 3.99
N ALA A 147 0.17 9.41 4.47
CA ALA A 147 -0.02 10.85 4.40
C ALA A 147 1.01 11.60 5.27
N PHE A 148 1.23 11.15 6.51
CA PHE A 148 2.25 11.72 7.39
C PHE A 148 3.66 11.52 6.84
N LEU A 149 3.99 10.29 6.40
CA LEU A 149 5.29 9.97 5.81
C LEU A 149 5.55 10.75 4.52
N GLY A 150 4.52 10.89 3.66
CA GLY A 150 4.57 11.71 2.45
C GLY A 150 4.87 13.19 2.72
N ALA A 151 4.37 13.71 3.84
CA ALA A 151 4.66 15.03 4.37
C ALA A 151 6.02 15.14 5.09
N GLY A 152 6.80 14.06 5.12
CA GLY A 152 8.12 14.01 5.75
C GLY A 152 8.11 13.87 7.27
N TYR A 153 6.94 13.73 7.92
CA TYR A 153 6.87 13.33 9.32
C TYR A 153 7.21 11.86 9.44
N THR A 154 7.93 11.46 10.49
CA THR A 154 8.26 10.05 10.73
C THR A 154 7.91 9.67 12.16
N GLN A 155 8.01 8.37 12.45
CA GLN A 155 7.87 7.87 13.81
C GLN A 155 9.02 8.26 14.75
N GLU A 156 10.10 8.85 14.23
CA GLU A 156 11.26 9.28 15.02
C GLU A 156 11.30 10.81 15.23
N GLU A 157 10.70 11.58 14.33
CA GLU A 157 10.81 13.04 14.34
C GLU A 157 9.54 13.78 13.92
N GLY A 158 9.38 14.98 14.49
CA GLY A 158 8.30 15.91 14.18
C GLY A 158 7.10 15.81 15.11
N LEU A 159 6.13 16.70 14.89
CA LEU A 159 4.98 16.90 15.77
C LEU A 159 4.08 15.65 15.92
N TYR A 160 4.04 14.79 14.89
CA TYR A 160 3.16 13.63 14.83
C TYR A 160 3.87 12.30 15.08
N ALA A 161 5.10 12.32 15.62
CA ALA A 161 5.89 11.11 15.85
C ALA A 161 5.16 10.08 16.73
N ASP A 162 4.53 10.52 17.81
CA ASP A 162 3.76 9.64 18.70
C ASP A 162 2.51 9.06 18.01
N ASN A 163 1.84 9.84 17.16
CA ASN A 163 0.71 9.35 16.36
C ASN A 163 1.17 8.25 15.41
N LEU A 164 2.26 8.47 14.69
CA LEU A 164 2.86 7.49 13.76
C LEU A 164 3.33 6.24 14.48
N ASN A 165 4.02 6.37 15.62
CA ASN A 165 4.46 5.23 16.43
C ASN A 165 3.29 4.34 16.83
N ARG A 166 2.21 4.91 17.37
CA ARG A 166 1.02 4.14 17.75
C ARG A 166 0.36 3.47 16.55
N ALA A 167 0.29 4.15 15.40
CA ALA A 167 -0.30 3.59 14.19
C ALA A 167 0.50 2.42 13.62
N ILE A 168 1.83 2.56 13.55
CA ILE A 168 2.72 1.49 13.07
C ILE A 168 2.66 0.30 14.01
N GLN A 169 2.72 0.52 15.32
CA GLN A 169 2.62 -0.54 16.32
C GLN A 169 1.27 -1.25 16.28
N TRP A 170 0.18 -0.51 16.07
CA TRP A 170 -1.13 -1.13 15.85
C TRP A 170 -1.16 -1.97 14.57
N MET A 171 -0.58 -1.47 13.48
CA MET A 171 -0.55 -2.15 12.18
C MET A 171 0.22 -3.48 12.24
N ILE A 172 1.37 -3.49 12.91
CA ILE A 172 2.18 -4.70 13.13
C ILE A 172 1.34 -5.75 13.89
N LYS A 173 0.57 -5.32 14.89
CA LYS A 173 -0.32 -6.21 15.65
C LYS A 173 -1.49 -6.76 14.82
N GLN A 174 -1.85 -6.15 13.69
CA GLN A 174 -2.88 -6.67 12.78
C GLN A 174 -2.37 -7.78 11.87
N GLN A 175 -1.07 -8.13 11.92
CA GLN A 175 -0.53 -9.19 11.09
C GLN A 175 -1.03 -10.56 11.55
N ASN A 176 -1.71 -11.27 10.66
CA ASN A 176 -2.08 -12.66 10.87
C ASN A 176 -0.87 -13.60 10.77
N SER A 177 -0.99 -14.82 11.29
CA SER A 177 0.06 -15.84 11.23
C SER A 177 0.51 -16.22 9.82
N ASN A 178 -0.33 -15.97 8.81
CA ASN A 178 -0.02 -16.17 7.39
C ASN A 178 0.57 -14.93 6.71
N GLY A 179 0.87 -13.87 7.46
CA GLY A 179 1.43 -12.60 6.97
C GLY A 179 0.40 -11.61 6.41
N PHE A 180 -0.89 -11.95 6.43
CA PHE A 180 -1.95 -11.04 5.97
C PHE A 180 -2.09 -9.84 6.92
N LEU A 181 -2.14 -8.62 6.36
CA LEU A 181 -2.18 -7.35 7.10
C LEU A 181 -3.46 -6.53 6.88
N GLY A 182 -4.44 -7.08 6.16
CA GLY A 182 -5.67 -6.34 5.86
C GLY A 182 -6.67 -6.27 7.02
N GLY A 183 -6.32 -6.78 8.20
CA GLY A 183 -7.21 -6.86 9.36
C GLY A 183 -8.51 -7.59 9.03
N GLU A 184 -9.63 -7.05 9.50
CA GLU A 184 -10.98 -7.58 9.26
C GLU A 184 -11.59 -7.11 7.92
N ALA A 185 -10.81 -6.47 7.04
CA ALA A 185 -11.35 -6.00 5.77
C ALA A 185 -11.87 -7.15 4.90
N THR A 186 -13.09 -7.02 4.40
CA THR A 186 -13.77 -8.06 3.62
C THR A 186 -13.82 -7.74 2.14
N HIS A 187 -14.11 -8.77 1.33
CA HIS A 187 -14.42 -8.68 -0.10
C HIS A 187 -13.48 -7.75 -0.88
N TYR A 188 -14.03 -6.72 -1.50
CA TYR A 188 -13.34 -5.75 -2.35
C TYR A 188 -12.25 -4.95 -1.60
N ALA A 189 -12.40 -4.75 -0.29
CA ALA A 189 -11.44 -3.99 0.52
C ALA A 189 -10.26 -4.84 1.02
N ARG A 190 -10.37 -6.18 1.01
CA ARG A 190 -9.44 -7.08 1.69
C ARG A 190 -8.00 -6.98 1.17
N MET A 191 -7.81 -7.19 -0.13
CA MET A 191 -6.48 -7.16 -0.76
C MET A 191 -5.92 -5.76 -0.87
N TYR A 192 -6.78 -4.77 -1.11
CA TYR A 192 -6.39 -3.37 -1.09
C TYR A 192 -5.82 -2.98 0.28
N SER A 193 -6.53 -3.31 1.37
CA SER A 193 -6.09 -2.99 2.74
C SER A 193 -4.75 -3.66 3.07
N HIS A 194 -4.57 -4.92 2.68
CA HIS A 194 -3.28 -5.61 2.86
C HIS A 194 -2.14 -4.96 2.08
N ALA A 195 -2.38 -4.59 0.81
CA ALA A 195 -1.38 -3.94 -0.02
C ALA A 195 -0.98 -2.57 0.55
N MET A 196 -1.96 -1.76 0.97
CA MET A 196 -1.70 -0.45 1.57
C MET A 196 -0.97 -0.59 2.92
N ALA A 197 -1.38 -1.50 3.79
CA ALA A 197 -0.70 -1.77 5.05
C ALA A 197 0.75 -2.19 4.84
N THR A 198 0.99 -3.08 3.87
CA THR A 198 2.35 -3.52 3.50
C THR A 198 3.18 -2.33 2.99
N TYR A 199 2.59 -1.48 2.15
CA TYR A 199 3.29 -0.29 1.62
C TYR A 199 3.64 0.69 2.73
N ALA A 200 2.70 1.00 3.63
CA ALA A 200 2.91 1.89 4.77
C ALA A 200 4.04 1.40 5.68
N LEU A 201 4.07 0.11 6.03
CA LEU A 201 5.14 -0.47 6.85
C LEU A 201 6.50 -0.44 6.13
N ALA A 202 6.53 -0.78 4.84
CA ALA A 202 7.77 -0.75 4.05
C ALA A 202 8.33 0.68 3.93
N GLU A 203 7.46 1.67 3.78
CA GLU A 203 7.83 3.08 3.72
C GLU A 203 8.32 3.60 5.07
N ALA A 204 7.59 3.33 6.15
CA ALA A 204 7.99 3.72 7.51
C ALA A 204 9.35 3.13 7.88
N TYR A 205 9.58 1.87 7.52
CA TYR A 205 10.86 1.20 7.72
C TYR A 205 11.99 1.79 6.86
N GLY A 206 11.69 2.17 5.62
CA GLY A 206 12.67 2.79 4.70
C GLY A 206 13.06 4.23 5.09
N LEU A 207 12.24 4.91 5.89
CA LEU A 207 12.46 6.25 6.41
C LEU A 207 13.06 6.27 7.83
N GLN A 208 13.24 5.10 8.47
CA GLN A 208 13.81 4.98 9.81
C GLN A 208 15.32 5.27 9.79
N ASN A 209 15.81 6.14 10.67
CA ASN A 209 17.23 6.43 10.79
C ASN A 209 17.97 5.37 11.62
N ASP A 210 17.33 4.83 12.66
CA ASP A 210 17.88 3.75 13.48
C ASP A 210 17.06 2.45 13.33
N PRO A 211 17.54 1.46 12.57
CA PRO A 211 16.86 0.18 12.40
C PRO A 211 16.59 -0.60 13.69
N LYS A 212 17.26 -0.27 14.81
CA LYS A 212 17.13 -0.96 16.09
C LYS A 212 16.16 -0.28 17.07
N SER A 213 15.63 0.90 16.74
CA SER A 213 14.85 1.72 17.68
C SER A 213 13.41 1.24 17.90
N ASN A 214 12.91 0.28 17.10
CA ASN A 214 11.53 -0.20 17.20
C ASN A 214 11.51 -1.72 17.49
N PRO A 215 10.87 -2.18 18.59
CA PRO A 215 10.76 -3.60 18.94
C PRO A 215 9.84 -4.39 18.01
#